data_AF-A0A377KCY1-F1
#
_entry.id   AF-A0A377KCY1-F1
#
_cell.length_a   1.000
_cell.length_b   1.000
_cell.length_c   1.000
_cell.angle_alpha   90.00
_cell.angle_beta   90.00
_cell.angle_gamma   90.00
#
_symmetry.space_group_name_H-M   'P 1'
#
loop_
_entity.id
_entity.type
_entity.pdbx_description
1 polymer ?
#
loop_
_entity_poly.entity_id
_entity_poly.type
_entity_poly.pdbx_seq_one_letter_code
_entity_poly.pdbx_strand_id
1 'polypeptide(L)' 'MKNVGDLMQRLQKMMPAHIKPAFKTGEELLAWQKEQGAIRSAALET' A
#
# COMPACT_ATOMS: atom_id res chain seq x y z
N MET A 1 -19.26 -18.33 1.68
CA MET A 1 -18.72 -17.20 0.89
C MET A 1 -17.43 -16.76 1.54
N LYS A 2 -16.36 -16.54 0.77
CA LYS A 2 -15.07 -16.10 1.33
C LYS A 2 -15.18 -14.60 1.63
N ASN A 3 -14.94 -14.22 2.88
CA ASN A 3 -15.02 -12.83 3.30
C ASN A 3 -13.68 -12.11 3.05
N VAL A 4 -13.65 -10.78 3.20
CA VAL A 4 -12.42 -9.98 3.01
C VAL A 4 -11.29 -10.45 3.94
N GLY A 5 -11.62 -10.94 5.13
CA GLY A 5 -10.65 -11.53 6.07
C GLY A 5 -9.94 -12.76 5.50
N ASP A 6 -10.67 -13.68 4.89
CA ASP A 6 -10.12 -14.89 4.26
C ASP A 6 -9.18 -14.54 3.10
N LEU A 7 -9.50 -13.50 2.33
CA LEU A 7 -8.65 -13.01 1.24
C LEU A 7 -7.34 -12.44 1.77
N MET A 8 -7.42 -11.58 2.79
CA MET A 8 -6.24 -10.94 3.39
C MET A 8 -5.32 -11.96 4.05
N GLN A 9 -5.87 -12.98 4.74
CA GLN A 9 -5.05 -14.05 5.31
C GLN A 9 -4.30 -14.85 4.25
N ARG A 10 -4.93 -15.14 3.10
CA ARG A 10 -4.25 -15.84 1.99
C ARG A 10 -3.14 -15.00 1.39
N LEU A 11 -3.37 -13.69 1.22
CA LEU A 11 -2.33 -12.76 0.75
C LEU A 11 -1.15 -12.72 1.73
N GLN A 12 -1.42 -12.64 3.04
CA GLN A 12 -0.37 -12.68 4.06
C GLN A 12 0.45 -13.98 4.04
N LYS A 13 -0.19 -15.14 3.80
CA LYS A 13 0.52 -16.43 3.68
C LYS A 13 1.40 -16.53 2.43
N MET A 14 1.08 -15.80 1.36
CA MET A 14 1.90 -15.76 0.14
C MET A 14 3.06 -14.76 0.25
N MET A 15 2.94 -13.77 1.13
CA MET A 15 4.00 -12.78 1.35
C MET A 15 5.17 -13.38 2.14
N PRO A 16 6.42 -12.97 1.87
CA PRO A 16 7.56 -13.38 2.69
C PRO A 16 7.39 -12.99 4.16
N ALA A 17 7.85 -13.84 5.08
CA ALA A 17 7.55 -13.74 6.53
C ALA A 17 7.98 -12.44 7.22
N HIS A 18 8.92 -11.70 6.63
CA HIS A 18 9.44 -10.44 7.17
C HIS A 18 8.77 -9.20 6.56
N ILE A 19 7.85 -9.37 5.61
CA ILE A 19 7.17 -8.26 4.95
C ILE A 19 5.94 -7.85 5.76
N LYS A 20 5.90 -6.58 6.14
CA LYS A 20 4.74 -5.95 6.78
C LYS A 20 3.98 -5.11 5.75
N PRO A 21 2.66 -4.92 5.91
CA PRO A 21 1.93 -3.94 5.12
C PRO A 21 2.62 -2.57 5.22
N ALA A 22 2.83 -1.92 4.07
CA ALA A 22 3.45 -0.59 4.03
C ALA A 22 2.56 0.47 4.70
N PHE A 23 1.24 0.27 4.70
CA PHE A 23 0.24 1.16 5.28
C PHE A 23 -0.73 0.34 6.13
N LYS A 24 -1.16 0.92 7.26
CA LYS A 24 -2.16 0.33 8.16
C LYS A 24 -3.54 0.94 7.95
N THR A 25 -3.61 2.17 7.44
CA THR A 25 -4.88 2.88 7.18
C THR A 25 -4.94 3.42 5.75
N GLY A 26 -6.16 3.71 5.28
CA GLY A 26 -6.37 4.36 3.99
C GLY A 26 -5.88 5.81 3.97
N GLU A 27 -5.89 6.49 5.12
CA GLU A 27 -5.41 7.86 5.26
C GLU A 27 -3.89 7.96 5.07
N GLU A 28 -3.14 7.02 5.67
CA GLU A 28 -1.68 6.89 5.45
C GLU A 28 -1.34 6.67 3.97
N LEU A 29 -2.10 5.79 3.30
CA LEU A 29 -1.93 5.52 1.87
C LEU A 29 -2.17 6.77 1.02
N LEU A 30 -3.24 7.52 1.31
CA LEU A 30 -3.59 8.73 0.57
C LEU A 30 -2.55 9.85 0.75
N ALA A 31 -2.07 10.06 1.98
CA ALA A 31 -1.02 11.03 2.26
C ALA A 31 0.26 10.70 1.46
N TRP A 32 0.68 9.43 1.50
CA TRP A 32 1.84 8.97 0.73
C TRP A 32 1.66 9.12 -0.78
N GLN A 33 0.48 8.78 -1.32
CA GLN A 33 0.20 8.96 -2.75
C GLN A 33 0.30 10.42 -3.20
N LYS A 34 -0.15 11.36 -2.38
CA LYS A 34 -0.05 12.80 -2.66
C LYS A 34 1.39 13.27 -2.69
N GLU A 35 2.20 12.86 -1.71
CA GLU A 35 3.63 13.19 -1.65
C GLU A 35 4.39 12.62 -2.85
N GLN A 36 4.20 11.34 -3.17
CA GLN A 36 4.84 10.71 -4.32
C GLN A 36 4.40 11.35 -5.64
N GLY A 37 3.13 11.74 -5.76
CA GLY A 37 2.61 12.47 -6.91
C GLY A 37 3.31 13.82 -7.11
N ALA A 38 3.53 14.57 -6.03
CA ALA A 38 4.24 15.85 -6.08
C ALA A 38 5.70 15.67 -6.50
N ILE A 39 6.41 14.69 -5.93
CA ILE A 39 7.79 14.35 -6.30
C ILE A 39 7.88 14.01 -7.79
N ARG A 40 6.96 13.17 -8.28
CA ARG A 40 6.94 12.76 -9.68
C ARG A 40 6.63 13.93 -10.61
N SER A 41 5.71 14.81 -10.24
CA SER A 41 5.41 16.01 -11.04
C SER A 41 6.64 16.91 -11.15
N ALA A 42 7.31 17.18 -10.04
CA ALA A 42 8.52 18.01 -10.02
C ALA A 42 9.65 17.41 -10.87
N ALA A 43 9.80 16.08 -10.89
CA ALA A 43 10.79 15.39 -11.70
C ALA A 43 10.48 15.39 -13.22
N LEU A 44 9.24 15.70 -13.62
CA LEU A 44 8.82 15.76 -15.03
C LEU A 44 8.84 17.18 -15.60
N GLU A 45 8.92 18.19 -14.73
CA GLU A 45 8.98 19.61 -15.11
C GLU A 45 10.42 20.12 -15.35
N THR A 46 11.43 19.24 -15.24
CA THR A 46 12.86 19.50 -15.52
C THR A 46 13.33 18.90 -16.83
#